data_AF-A0A9D1MBB9-F1
#
_entry.id   AF-A0A9D1MBB9-F1
#
_cell.length_a   1.000
_cell.length_b   1.000
_cell.length_c   1.000
_cell.angle_alpha   90.00
_cell.angle_beta   90.00
_cell.angle_gamma   90.00
#
_symmetry.space_group_name_H-M   'P 1'
#
loop_
_entity.id
_entity.type
_entity.pdbx_description
1 polymer ?
#
loop_
_entity_poly.entity_id
_entity_poly.type
_entity_poly.pdbx_seq_one_letter_code
_entity_poly.pdbx_strand_id
1 'polypeptide(L)'
;MEVLKFEIRPQKPELMDAMGCKEGDAIYDGVSREYDSLYDSIAAALDVRAAICEEEDTVYVVITAGAEISALSETLFSRGEGVGGLMVNTAADCALFEADRRVGDRIKILCAKLNKGAGRRLDAPGAIPLSRQKEILEKAALPGVSLTEGLMLSPVKSMCYMIELVDDKELFNAQHDCSKCPNKDCPRRTAPYRGRFEIISDFEYSPGTATGVCIDIGTTTIAAVRMENGSVAAAHSEVNRQRRFGADVLTRIDAANRGRAEELRSLAEYQLKSCISAVGGAGPVIAAGNTVMVSLLMGYDCSELGKYPFRAQSLEHVSCGGAELVGGISAFVGGDIVSGLYMCGFDESEDVCLFIDLGTNGEMAIGNRHRIVCTSTAAGPAFEGGRISCGTGSVEGAICAVTIGSGGNAVVETIGDKRPVGICGTGITELAAELLKRGIIDETGKMSDTYNGRYKVADGVSFTQGDVRELQTAKAAIRAGIEILISEAGVSDDEIKTVYIAGGFGRRLNIKKACEIGLLPPLLAGKYRAVGNSSLGGCVKILEHGFDGTEHIRKVSQDFPLAENERFTELYLKYMSFGETEL
;
A
#
# COMPACT_ATOMS: atom_id res chain seq x y z
N MET A 1 -5.98 29.98 13.95
CA MET A 1 -5.93 28.97 15.03
C MET A 1 -7.03 27.94 14.83
N GLU A 2 -6.66 26.67 14.79
CA GLU A 2 -7.56 25.52 14.68
C GLU A 2 -7.44 24.68 15.96
N VAL A 3 -8.56 24.22 16.51
CA VAL A 3 -8.59 23.31 17.67
C VAL A 3 -9.17 21.98 17.21
N LEU A 4 -8.43 20.91 17.44
CA LEU A 4 -8.78 19.54 17.08
C LEU A 4 -9.11 18.74 18.32
N LYS A 5 -10.13 17.89 18.22
CA LYS A 5 -10.43 16.85 19.20
C LYS A 5 -10.27 15.49 18.53
N PHE A 6 -9.58 14.58 19.18
CA PHE A 6 -9.29 13.26 18.65
C PHE A 6 -10.01 12.19 19.44
N GLU A 7 -10.70 11.29 18.75
CA GLU A 7 -11.11 10.02 19.32
C GLU A 7 -9.95 9.03 19.17
N ILE A 8 -9.25 8.78 20.29
CA ILE A 8 -8.13 7.85 20.36
C ILE A 8 -8.46 6.82 21.42
N ARG A 9 -8.44 5.55 21.01
CA ARG A 9 -8.63 4.42 21.91
C ARG A 9 -7.31 3.66 21.99
N PRO A 10 -6.79 3.39 23.21
CA PRO A 10 -5.56 2.63 23.37
C PRO A 10 -5.76 1.25 22.76
N GLN A 11 -4.79 0.79 21.97
CA GLN A 11 -4.80 -0.56 21.42
C GLN A 11 -3.96 -1.45 22.32
N LYS A 12 -4.52 -2.61 22.71
CA LYS A 12 -3.85 -3.55 23.61
C LYS A 12 -2.44 -3.91 23.14
N PRO A 13 -2.20 -4.33 21.88
CA PRO A 13 -0.87 -4.73 21.46
C PRO A 13 0.15 -3.59 21.54
N GLU A 14 -0.26 -2.36 21.19
CA GLU A 14 0.62 -1.19 21.22
C GLU A 14 0.96 -0.75 22.65
N LEU A 15 -0.01 -0.84 23.56
CA LEU A 15 0.20 -0.49 24.95
C LEU A 15 1.12 -1.50 25.64
N MET A 16 0.92 -2.79 25.40
CA MET A 16 1.73 -3.86 25.96
C MET A 16 3.18 -3.74 25.49
N ASP A 17 3.41 -3.46 24.20
CA ASP A 17 4.76 -3.23 23.68
C ASP A 17 5.42 -1.96 24.26
N ALA A 18 4.65 -0.87 24.43
CA ALA A 18 5.15 0.36 25.06
C ALA A 18 5.51 0.17 26.55
N MET A 19 4.82 -0.74 27.24
CA MET A 19 5.17 -1.18 28.60
C MET A 19 6.34 -2.17 28.63
N GLY A 20 6.83 -2.62 27.46
CA GLY A 20 7.89 -3.61 27.36
C GLY A 20 7.45 -5.04 27.72
N CYS A 21 6.15 -5.34 27.68
CA CYS A 21 5.58 -6.64 28.00
C CYS A 21 5.21 -7.40 26.72
N LYS A 22 5.88 -8.52 26.45
CA LYS A 22 5.75 -9.30 25.21
C LYS A 22 4.97 -10.59 25.43
N GLU A 23 4.32 -11.07 24.38
CA GLU A 23 3.69 -12.40 24.37
C GLU A 23 4.73 -13.48 24.65
N GLY A 24 4.48 -14.30 25.68
CA GLY A 24 5.42 -15.29 26.20
C GLY A 24 6.15 -14.88 27.49
N ASP A 25 6.08 -13.60 27.89
CA ASP A 25 6.58 -13.18 29.20
C ASP A 25 5.70 -13.76 30.32
N ALA A 26 6.33 -14.19 31.43
CA ALA A 26 5.61 -14.79 32.56
C ALA A 26 4.54 -13.88 33.19
N ILE A 27 4.65 -12.57 32.97
CA ILE A 27 3.71 -11.56 33.49
C ILE A 27 2.63 -11.15 32.47
N TYR A 28 2.74 -11.58 31.20
CA TYR A 28 1.91 -11.09 30.10
C TYR A 28 0.41 -11.28 30.38
N ASP A 29 0.01 -12.48 30.80
CA ASP A 29 -1.40 -12.79 31.09
C ASP A 29 -1.95 -11.98 32.27
N GLY A 30 -1.10 -11.57 33.21
CA GLY A 30 -1.48 -10.71 34.33
C GLY A 30 -1.71 -9.27 33.87
N VAL A 31 -0.72 -8.70 33.16
CA VAL A 31 -0.81 -7.34 32.59
C VAL A 31 -1.95 -7.26 31.56
N SER A 32 -2.18 -8.31 30.79
CA SER A 32 -3.23 -8.40 29.78
C SER A 32 -4.62 -8.31 30.38
N ARG A 33 -4.84 -8.97 31.53
CA ARG A 33 -6.11 -8.87 32.28
C ARG A 33 -6.29 -7.51 32.93
N GLU A 34 -5.20 -6.91 33.41
CA GLU A 34 -5.20 -5.54 33.96
C GLU A 34 -5.58 -4.50 32.90
N TYR A 35 -5.14 -4.70 31.65
CA TYR A 35 -5.57 -3.88 30.53
C TYR A 35 -7.08 -3.98 30.29
N ASP A 36 -7.60 -5.21 30.23
CA ASP A 36 -9.02 -5.42 29.97
C ASP A 36 -9.90 -4.80 31.06
N SER A 37 -9.45 -4.80 32.32
CA SER A 37 -10.18 -4.19 33.44
C SER A 37 -10.13 -2.66 33.43
N LEU A 38 -9.02 -2.07 33.02
CA LEU A 38 -8.81 -0.62 33.01
C LEU A 38 -9.24 0.06 31.71
N TYR A 39 -9.47 -0.68 30.63
CA TYR A 39 -9.72 -0.14 29.29
C TYR A 39 -10.81 0.94 29.27
N ASP A 40 -11.99 0.67 29.83
CA ASP A 40 -13.11 1.62 29.83
C ASP A 40 -12.79 2.88 30.66
N SER A 41 -12.06 2.72 31.77
CA SER A 41 -11.63 3.84 32.62
C SER A 41 -10.60 4.72 31.91
N ILE A 42 -9.65 4.10 31.20
CA ILE A 42 -8.67 4.82 30.37
C ILE A 42 -9.37 5.56 29.23
N ALA A 43 -10.26 4.89 28.50
CA ALA A 43 -10.98 5.48 27.39
C ALA A 43 -11.86 6.66 27.81
N ALA A 44 -12.48 6.58 28.98
CA ALA A 44 -13.29 7.67 29.54
C ALA A 44 -12.44 8.87 30.00
N ALA A 45 -11.26 8.62 30.56
CA ALA A 45 -10.39 9.67 31.11
C ALA A 45 -9.52 10.39 30.06
N LEU A 46 -9.42 9.85 28.84
CA LEU A 46 -8.70 10.47 27.73
C LEU A 46 -9.52 11.60 27.10
N ASP A 47 -9.00 12.83 27.16
CA ASP A 47 -9.54 13.99 26.45
C ASP A 47 -8.47 14.57 25.53
N VAL A 48 -8.25 13.88 24.41
CA VAL A 48 -7.12 14.17 23.53
C VAL A 48 -7.45 15.30 22.57
N ARG A 49 -6.73 16.41 22.70
CA ARG A 49 -6.97 17.63 21.93
C ARG A 49 -5.66 18.27 21.47
N ALA A 50 -5.71 19.02 20.39
CA ALA A 50 -4.61 19.85 19.93
C ALA A 50 -5.08 21.24 19.50
N ALA A 51 -4.21 22.24 19.63
CA ALA A 51 -4.34 23.55 19.03
C ALA A 51 -3.19 23.75 18.03
N ILE A 52 -3.52 24.25 16.84
CA ILE A 52 -2.57 24.57 15.78
C ILE A 52 -2.78 26.04 15.40
N CYS A 53 -1.74 26.85 15.46
CA CYS A 53 -1.78 28.23 14.97
C CYS A 53 -0.62 28.48 14.02
N GLU A 54 -0.88 29.16 12.92
CA GLU A 54 0.17 29.62 12.01
C GLU A 54 0.26 31.13 12.09
N GLU A 55 1.49 31.64 12.14
CA GLU A 55 1.81 33.06 12.14
C GLU A 55 3.28 33.24 11.71
N GLU A 56 3.54 34.22 10.83
CA GLU A 56 4.89 34.65 10.41
C GLU A 56 5.83 33.46 10.09
N ASP A 57 5.39 32.58 9.18
CA ASP A 57 6.13 31.40 8.72
C ASP A 57 6.44 30.37 9.79
N THR A 58 5.67 30.38 10.88
CA THR A 58 5.83 29.43 11.97
C THR A 58 4.50 28.81 12.35
N VAL A 59 4.50 27.49 12.52
CA VAL A 59 3.34 26.75 13.05
C VAL A 59 3.58 26.41 14.52
N TYR A 60 2.71 26.90 15.38
CA TYR A 60 2.67 26.67 16.82
C TYR A 60 1.69 25.56 17.13
N VAL A 61 2.13 24.58 17.93
CA VAL A 61 1.31 23.41 18.29
C VAL A 61 1.32 23.18 19.79
N VAL A 62 0.14 22.92 20.35
CA VAL A 62 -0.06 22.41 21.71
C VAL A 62 -0.95 21.18 21.65
N ILE A 63 -0.58 20.10 22.36
CA ILE A 63 -1.33 18.83 22.41
C ILE A 63 -1.48 18.41 23.88
N THR A 64 -2.65 17.89 24.27
CA THR A 64 -2.89 17.32 25.61
C THR A 64 -3.69 16.03 25.53
N ALA A 65 -3.48 15.12 26.49
CA ALA A 65 -4.32 13.94 26.71
C ALA A 65 -5.39 14.15 27.79
N GLY A 66 -5.43 15.34 28.40
CA GLY A 66 -6.38 15.70 29.46
C GLY A 66 -5.81 15.52 30.87
N ALA A 67 -6.44 16.18 31.84
CA ALA A 67 -6.05 16.12 33.25
C ALA A 67 -6.49 14.81 33.93
N GLU A 68 -7.65 14.28 33.53
CA GLU A 68 -8.28 13.12 34.17
C GLU A 68 -7.43 11.86 34.03
N ILE A 69 -6.82 11.62 32.87
CA ILE A 69 -5.94 10.45 32.67
C ILE A 69 -4.71 10.48 33.59
N SER A 70 -4.20 11.67 33.89
CA SER A 70 -3.07 11.83 34.84
C SER A 70 -3.54 11.55 36.27
N ALA A 71 -4.71 12.07 36.65
CA ALA A 71 -5.31 11.83 37.96
C ALA A 71 -5.66 10.34 38.19
N LEU A 72 -6.10 9.63 37.14
CA LEU A 72 -6.36 8.19 37.18
C LEU A 72 -5.07 7.41 37.46
N SER A 73 -3.98 7.74 36.77
CA SER A 73 -2.67 7.11 37.01
C SER A 73 -2.18 7.34 38.44
N GLU A 74 -2.24 8.58 38.94
CA GLU A 74 -1.86 8.94 40.31
C GLU A 74 -2.70 8.20 41.36
N THR A 75 -4.01 8.07 41.12
CA THR A 75 -4.92 7.34 42.00
C THR A 75 -4.52 5.87 42.12
N LEU A 76 -4.23 5.20 41.00
CA LEU A 76 -3.80 3.79 41.00
C LEU A 76 -2.45 3.62 41.73
N PHE A 77 -1.49 4.52 41.50
CA PHE A 77 -0.23 4.50 42.25
C PHE A 77 -0.44 4.68 43.77
N SER A 78 -1.34 5.57 44.20
CA SER A 78 -1.63 5.79 45.62
C SER A 78 -2.27 4.58 46.33
N ARG A 79 -2.95 3.71 45.57
CA ARG A 79 -3.58 2.47 46.06
C ARG A 79 -2.63 1.28 46.05
N GLY A 80 -1.40 1.44 45.59
CA GLY A 80 -0.43 0.36 45.42
C GLY A 80 -0.63 -0.46 44.14
N GLU A 81 -1.50 -0.03 43.23
CA GLU A 81 -1.81 -0.67 41.95
C GLU A 81 -0.79 -0.24 40.87
N GLY A 82 0.49 -0.54 41.10
CA GLY A 82 1.60 0.01 40.31
C GLY A 82 1.58 -0.36 38.82
N VAL A 83 1.16 -1.58 38.48
CA VAL A 83 1.04 -2.03 37.07
C VAL A 83 -0.06 -1.25 36.36
N GLY A 84 -1.24 -1.11 36.99
CA GLY A 84 -2.34 -0.31 36.47
C GLY A 84 -1.96 1.16 36.32
N GLY A 85 -1.32 1.75 37.34
CA GLY A 85 -0.83 3.14 37.29
C GLY A 85 0.14 3.38 36.12
N LEU A 86 1.10 2.47 35.92
CA LEU A 86 2.05 2.52 34.80
C LEU A 86 1.34 2.36 33.45
N MET A 87 0.35 1.47 33.37
CA MET A 87 -0.42 1.23 32.16
C MET A 87 -1.21 2.46 31.73
N VAL A 88 -1.93 3.11 32.65
CA VAL A 88 -2.65 4.35 32.39
C VAL A 88 -1.70 5.46 31.93
N ASN A 89 -0.55 5.59 32.60
CA ASN A 89 0.48 6.57 32.24
C ASN A 89 1.03 6.34 30.82
N THR A 90 1.24 5.08 30.47
CA THR A 90 1.72 4.66 29.14
C THR A 90 0.64 4.88 28.08
N ALA A 91 -0.64 4.66 28.42
CA ALA A 91 -1.76 4.90 27.51
C ALA A 91 -1.90 6.38 27.18
N ALA A 92 -1.71 7.26 28.16
CA ALA A 92 -1.66 8.70 27.96
C ALA A 92 -0.52 9.11 27.00
N ASP A 93 0.69 8.52 27.16
CA ASP A 93 1.80 8.77 26.25
C ASP A 93 1.47 8.30 24.83
N CYS A 94 0.94 7.08 24.68
CA CYS A 94 0.51 6.55 23.40
C CYS A 94 -0.51 7.46 22.70
N ALA A 95 -1.49 7.95 23.44
CA ALA A 95 -2.51 8.85 22.93
C ALA A 95 -1.94 10.21 22.48
N LEU A 96 -1.01 10.78 23.24
CA LEU A 96 -0.32 12.03 22.87
C LEU A 96 0.44 11.90 21.55
N PHE A 97 1.20 10.81 21.38
CA PHE A 97 1.97 10.61 20.15
C PHE A 97 1.11 10.26 18.94
N GLU A 98 0.00 9.56 19.15
CA GLU A 98 -1.00 9.35 18.10
C GLU A 98 -1.60 10.68 17.64
N ALA A 99 -1.96 11.55 18.58
CA ALA A 99 -2.43 12.90 18.28
C ALA A 99 -1.37 13.73 17.56
N ASP A 100 -0.10 13.67 17.99
CA ASP A 100 1.03 14.33 17.32
C ASP A 100 1.16 13.91 15.85
N ARG A 101 1.00 12.62 15.55
CA ARG A 101 1.05 12.13 14.17
C ARG A 101 -0.09 12.70 13.32
N ARG A 102 -1.31 12.71 13.86
CA ARG A 102 -2.50 13.27 13.18
C ARG A 102 -2.39 14.79 13.00
N VAL A 103 -1.78 15.49 13.95
CA VAL A 103 -1.44 16.91 13.82
C VAL A 103 -0.42 17.10 12.69
N GLY A 104 0.57 16.21 12.56
CA GLY A 104 1.49 16.17 11.42
C GLY A 104 0.77 16.12 10.07
N ASP A 105 -0.24 15.27 9.93
CA ASP A 105 -1.05 15.21 8.70
C ASP A 105 -1.84 16.51 8.47
N ARG A 106 -2.29 17.17 9.54
CA ARG A 106 -2.94 18.49 9.42
C ARG A 106 -1.96 19.57 8.97
N ILE A 107 -0.72 19.52 9.44
CA ILE A 107 0.34 20.43 9.03
C ILE A 107 0.70 20.22 7.56
N LYS A 108 0.66 19.00 7.01
CA LYS A 108 0.83 18.77 5.56
C LYS A 108 -0.19 19.56 4.74
N ILE A 109 -1.46 19.52 5.16
CA ILE A 109 -2.55 20.23 4.50
C ILE A 109 -2.32 21.75 4.61
N LEU A 110 -1.86 22.23 5.77
CA LEU A 110 -1.53 23.64 5.97
C LEU A 110 -0.36 24.09 5.07
N CYS A 111 0.74 23.32 5.02
CA CYS A 111 1.88 23.54 4.14
C CYS A 111 1.46 23.61 2.66
N ALA A 112 0.60 22.69 2.22
CA ALA A 112 0.05 22.70 0.86
C ALA A 112 -0.77 23.97 0.57
N LYS A 113 -1.59 24.43 1.52
CA LYS A 113 -2.37 25.67 1.38
C LYS A 113 -1.49 26.92 1.32
N LEU A 114 -0.41 26.94 2.10
CA LEU A 114 0.54 28.05 2.16
C LEU A 114 1.61 27.99 1.07
N ASN A 115 1.65 26.92 0.28
CA ASN A 115 2.65 26.66 -0.75
C ASN A 115 4.10 26.68 -0.19
N LYS A 116 4.28 26.13 1.01
CA LYS A 116 5.54 26.03 1.77
C LYS A 116 5.78 24.60 2.24
N GLY A 117 7.03 24.24 2.55
CA GLY A 117 7.36 23.00 3.26
C GLY A 117 7.53 23.20 4.76
N ALA A 118 7.63 22.09 5.50
CA ALA A 118 7.93 22.09 6.93
C ALA A 118 9.43 21.83 7.14
N GLY A 119 10.17 22.86 7.54
CA GLY A 119 11.63 22.83 7.61
C GLY A 119 12.19 22.15 8.85
N ARG A 120 11.90 22.68 10.04
CA ARG A 120 12.44 22.17 11.30
C ARG A 120 11.44 22.27 12.43
N ARG A 121 11.24 21.16 13.14
CA ARG A 121 10.50 21.10 14.41
C ARG A 121 11.39 21.51 15.59
N LEU A 122 10.84 22.33 16.48
CA LEU A 122 11.49 22.90 17.65
C LEU A 122 10.71 22.54 18.93
N ASP A 123 11.18 21.50 19.63
CA ASP A 123 10.65 21.08 20.94
C ASP A 123 11.45 21.69 22.11
N ALA A 124 10.79 22.03 23.23
CA ALA A 124 11.44 22.43 24.49
C ALA A 124 11.62 21.21 25.42
N PRO A 125 12.68 21.12 26.27
CA PRO A 125 13.82 22.03 26.41
C PRO A 125 14.95 21.81 25.37
N GLY A 126 14.73 20.98 24.36
CA GLY A 126 15.78 20.50 23.46
C GLY A 126 16.24 21.54 22.44
N ALA A 127 15.43 21.76 21.41
CA ALA A 127 15.76 22.67 20.32
C ALA A 127 15.58 24.15 20.70
N ILE A 128 14.72 24.42 21.70
CA ILE A 128 14.43 25.75 22.23
C ILE A 128 14.36 25.73 23.78
N PRO A 129 14.68 26.84 24.47
CA PRO A 129 14.58 26.92 25.94
C PRO A 129 13.14 26.76 26.46
N LEU A 130 12.96 26.28 27.70
CA LEU A 130 11.63 26.13 28.34
C LEU A 130 10.82 27.43 28.38
N SER A 131 11.48 28.59 28.46
CA SER A 131 10.82 29.91 28.43
C SER A 131 10.00 30.16 27.16
N ARG A 132 10.37 29.51 26.03
CA ARG A 132 9.66 29.62 24.76
C ARG A 132 8.29 28.92 24.77
N GLN A 133 8.03 27.99 25.70
CA GLN A 133 6.71 27.38 25.82
C GLN A 133 5.62 28.42 26.12
N LYS A 134 5.97 29.51 26.81
CA LYS A 134 5.02 30.60 27.10
C LYS A 134 4.48 31.22 25.81
N GLU A 135 5.37 31.49 24.85
CA GLU A 135 5.00 31.99 23.53
C GLU A 135 4.12 30.98 22.77
N ILE A 136 4.48 29.69 22.80
CA ILE A 136 3.70 28.65 22.11
C ILE A 136 2.27 28.59 22.66
N LEU A 137 2.09 28.68 23.99
CA LEU A 137 0.77 28.68 24.61
C LEU A 137 0.00 30.00 24.39
N GLU A 138 0.69 31.13 24.25
CA GLU A 138 0.06 32.41 23.89
C GLU A 138 -0.48 32.38 22.45
N LYS A 139 0.23 31.72 21.51
CA LYS A 139 -0.16 31.62 20.10
C LYS A 139 -1.16 30.51 19.81
N ALA A 140 -0.95 29.33 20.39
CA ALA A 140 -1.78 28.13 20.21
C ALA A 140 -2.45 27.73 21.53
N ALA A 141 -3.23 28.65 22.10
CA ALA A 141 -3.90 28.44 23.37
C ALA A 141 -4.89 27.26 23.30
N LEU A 142 -4.72 26.29 24.20
CA LEU A 142 -5.59 25.12 24.32
C LEU A 142 -6.28 25.11 25.70
N PRO A 143 -7.62 25.18 25.78
CA PRO A 143 -8.33 25.25 27.06
C PRO A 143 -7.98 24.09 28.00
N GLY A 144 -7.61 24.42 29.23
CA GLY A 144 -7.22 23.45 30.25
C GLY A 144 -5.72 23.14 30.27
N VAL A 145 -4.92 23.69 29.37
CA VAL A 145 -3.45 23.59 29.38
C VAL A 145 -2.83 24.91 29.86
N SER A 146 -1.89 24.85 30.79
CA SER A 146 -1.20 26.00 31.39
C SER A 146 0.26 25.67 31.70
N LEU A 147 1.03 26.68 32.11
CA LEU A 147 2.39 26.52 32.62
C LEU A 147 2.43 26.75 34.12
N THR A 148 3.18 25.91 34.84
CA THR A 148 3.52 26.16 36.25
C THR A 148 4.54 27.29 36.39
N GLU A 149 4.82 27.76 37.61
CA GLU A 149 5.91 28.72 37.86
C GLU A 149 7.27 28.20 37.36
N GLY A 150 7.48 26.89 37.41
CA GLY A 150 8.65 26.21 36.87
C GLY A 150 8.64 26.01 35.35
N LEU A 151 7.70 26.63 34.63
CA LEU A 151 7.52 26.51 33.17
C LEU A 151 7.25 25.06 32.70
N MET A 152 6.67 24.21 33.54
CA MET A 152 6.23 22.86 33.14
C MET A 152 4.79 22.91 32.65
N LEU A 153 4.46 22.13 31.63
CA LEU A 153 3.08 22.00 31.16
C LEU A 153 2.21 21.31 32.21
N SER A 154 1.03 21.87 32.42
CA SER A 154 -0.03 21.32 33.27
C SER A 154 -1.32 21.23 32.43
N PRO A 155 -1.87 20.03 32.19
CA PRO A 155 -1.49 18.74 32.75
C PRO A 155 -0.15 18.22 32.22
N VAL A 156 0.53 17.37 33.01
CA VAL A 156 1.84 16.80 32.67
C VAL A 156 1.83 15.97 31.38
N LYS A 157 0.70 15.36 31.03
CA LYS A 157 0.48 14.68 29.75
C LYS A 157 0.05 15.67 28.67
N SER A 158 0.94 16.61 28.41
CA SER A 158 0.82 17.60 27.34
C SER A 158 2.20 17.86 26.71
N MET A 159 2.21 18.30 25.45
CA MET A 159 3.42 18.71 24.74
C MET A 159 3.16 19.95 23.89
N CYS A 160 4.21 20.70 23.59
CA CYS A 160 4.13 21.84 22.69
C CYS A 160 5.41 22.00 21.88
N TYR A 161 5.30 22.52 20.67
CA TYR A 161 6.42 22.73 19.76
C TYR A 161 6.10 23.77 18.68
N MET A 162 7.14 24.20 17.97
CA MET A 162 7.03 25.09 16.81
C MET A 162 7.60 24.40 15.57
N ILE A 163 7.11 24.74 14.39
CA ILE A 163 7.66 24.29 13.11
C ILE A 163 7.94 25.51 12.24
N GLU A 164 9.20 25.66 11.83
CA GLU A 164 9.62 26.67 10.86
C GLU A 164 9.16 26.24 9.46
N LEU A 165 8.38 27.07 8.77
CA LEU A 165 8.00 26.88 7.38
C LEU A 165 9.11 27.38 6.45
N VAL A 166 9.31 26.70 5.32
CA VAL A 166 10.36 27.03 4.34
C VAL A 166 9.80 27.06 2.92
N ASP A 167 10.51 27.72 2.00
CA ASP A 167 10.08 27.80 0.60
C ASP A 167 10.24 26.48 -0.18
N ASP A 168 11.08 25.56 0.32
CA ASP A 168 11.23 24.21 -0.24
C ASP A 168 9.98 23.36 0.09
N LYS A 169 9.12 23.18 -0.90
CA LYS A 169 7.79 22.55 -0.78
C LYS A 169 7.85 21.05 -0.60
N GLU A 170 8.97 20.42 -0.97
CA GLU A 170 9.15 18.96 -0.87
C GLU A 170 9.64 18.55 0.52
N LEU A 171 10.14 19.51 1.30
CA LEU A 171 10.66 19.26 2.63
C LEU A 171 9.52 19.13 3.66
N PHE A 172 9.46 17.98 4.35
CA PHE A 172 8.47 17.76 5.40
C PHE A 172 9.07 17.13 6.67
N ASN A 173 9.61 17.97 7.56
CA ASN A 173 10.20 17.59 8.84
C ASN A 173 9.34 18.04 10.03
N ALA A 174 8.04 17.73 10.01
CA ALA A 174 7.10 18.13 11.07
C ALA A 174 7.04 17.15 12.26
N GLN A 175 7.65 15.97 12.15
CA GLN A 175 7.63 14.94 13.20
C GLN A 175 8.90 14.97 14.04
N HIS A 176 8.79 14.51 15.28
CA HIS A 176 9.93 14.42 16.19
C HIS A 176 10.94 13.35 15.72
N ASP A 177 12.22 13.72 15.63
CA ASP A 177 13.30 12.82 15.22
C ASP A 177 13.82 12.02 16.42
N CYS A 178 13.17 10.88 16.70
CA CYS A 178 13.53 10.02 17.81
C CYS A 178 14.95 9.41 17.69
N SER A 179 15.59 9.44 16.51
CA SER A 179 16.92 8.84 16.29
C SER A 179 18.02 9.50 17.11
N LYS A 180 17.85 10.80 17.38
CA LYS A 180 18.76 11.65 18.15
C LYS A 180 18.42 11.72 19.63
N CYS A 181 17.41 10.97 20.10
CA CYS A 181 17.00 10.96 21.49
C CYS A 181 18.15 10.48 22.39
N PRO A 182 18.45 11.19 23.51
CA PRO A 182 19.46 10.74 24.47
C PRO A 182 19.07 9.44 25.20
N ASN A 183 17.77 9.11 25.25
CA ASN A 183 17.29 7.83 25.75
C ASN A 183 17.42 6.74 24.66
N LYS A 184 18.56 6.03 24.69
CA LYS A 184 18.92 5.02 23.68
C LYS A 184 18.02 3.79 23.65
N ASP A 185 17.33 3.52 24.75
CA ASP A 185 16.41 2.37 24.92
C ASP A 185 14.94 2.79 24.76
N CYS A 186 14.68 4.01 24.29
CA CYS A 186 13.32 4.46 24.03
C CYS A 186 12.63 3.50 23.04
N PRO A 187 11.47 2.90 23.38
CA PRO A 187 10.76 1.97 22.49
C PRO A 187 10.28 2.63 21.19
N ARG A 188 10.36 3.97 21.10
CA ARG A 188 10.01 4.79 19.94
C ARG A 188 11.22 5.38 19.22
N ARG A 189 12.43 4.92 19.54
CA ARG A 189 13.68 5.34 18.86
C ARG A 189 13.71 4.82 17.43
N THR A 190 13.02 5.52 16.54
CA THR A 190 13.08 5.31 15.09
C THR A 190 14.41 5.84 14.55
N ALA A 191 15.05 5.10 13.65
CA ALA A 191 16.14 5.62 12.84
C ALA A 191 15.58 6.75 11.94
N PRO A 192 16.41 7.75 11.54
CA PRO A 192 15.91 8.80 10.68
C PRO A 192 15.56 8.20 9.32
N TYR A 193 14.33 8.45 8.87
CA TYR A 193 13.90 8.23 7.50
C TYR A 193 14.94 8.84 6.55
N ARG A 194 15.62 7.97 5.79
CA ARG A 194 16.58 8.35 4.73
C ARG A 194 16.36 7.52 3.46
N GLY A 195 15.13 7.05 3.24
CA GLY A 195 14.71 6.48 1.97
C GLY A 195 14.26 7.59 1.04
N ARG A 196 15.09 7.98 0.06
CA ARG A 196 14.58 8.61 -1.16
C ARG A 196 13.87 7.51 -1.95
N PHE A 197 12.56 7.39 -1.82
CA PHE A 197 11.77 6.71 -2.83
C PHE A 197 11.79 7.61 -4.06
N GLU A 198 12.37 7.13 -5.16
CA GLU A 198 12.12 7.73 -6.46
C GLU A 198 10.67 7.38 -6.80
N ILE A 199 9.74 8.28 -6.46
CA ILE A 199 8.35 8.17 -6.92
C ILE A 199 8.42 8.32 -8.42
N ILE A 200 8.20 7.21 -9.13
CA ILE A 200 7.93 7.24 -10.57
C ILE A 200 6.83 8.27 -10.76
N SER A 201 6.92 9.18 -11.73
CA SER A 201 5.88 10.19 -11.96
C SER A 201 4.49 9.53 -11.90
N ASP A 202 3.71 9.88 -10.88
CA ASP A 202 2.37 9.34 -10.69
C ASP A 202 1.50 9.90 -11.81
N PHE A 203 1.01 9.02 -12.69
CA PHE A 203 -0.02 9.39 -13.65
C PHE A 203 -1.37 9.25 -12.93
N GLU A 204 -2.01 10.37 -12.65
CA GLU A 204 -3.35 10.42 -12.08
C GLU A 204 -4.33 10.95 -13.12
N TYR A 205 -5.27 10.11 -13.53
CA TYR A 205 -6.46 10.59 -14.22
C TYR A 205 -7.22 11.53 -13.27
N SER A 206 -7.37 12.79 -13.69
CA SER A 206 -8.03 13.84 -12.90
C SER A 206 -9.44 14.08 -13.46
N PRO A 207 -10.48 13.41 -12.95
CA PRO A 207 -11.84 13.57 -13.46
C PRO A 207 -12.39 14.96 -13.13
N GLY A 208 -13.10 15.57 -14.07
CA GLY A 208 -13.71 16.90 -13.87
C GLY A 208 -15.13 16.82 -13.32
N THR A 209 -15.89 15.81 -13.75
CA THR A 209 -17.35 15.74 -13.50
C THR A 209 -17.87 14.38 -13.05
N ALA A 210 -17.01 13.36 -12.96
CA ALA A 210 -17.39 11.99 -12.60
C ALA A 210 -18.21 11.95 -11.28
N THR A 211 -19.40 11.35 -11.34
CA THR A 211 -20.29 11.16 -10.18
C THR A 211 -20.96 9.80 -10.27
N GLY A 212 -20.79 8.97 -9.24
CA GLY A 212 -21.25 7.58 -9.22
C GLY A 212 -20.37 6.70 -8.35
N VAL A 213 -20.51 5.38 -8.48
CA VAL A 213 -19.69 4.39 -7.76
C VAL A 213 -18.85 3.60 -8.76
N CYS A 214 -17.56 3.46 -8.47
CA CYS A 214 -16.63 2.62 -9.22
C CYS A 214 -16.20 1.44 -8.36
N ILE A 215 -16.17 0.24 -8.94
CA ILE A 215 -15.81 -0.99 -8.23
C ILE A 215 -14.77 -1.78 -9.04
N ASP A 216 -13.76 -2.27 -8.35
CA ASP A 216 -12.76 -3.19 -8.88
C ASP A 216 -12.94 -4.54 -8.18
N ILE A 217 -13.32 -5.55 -8.96
CA ILE A 217 -13.61 -6.91 -8.50
C ILE A 217 -12.36 -7.76 -8.72
N GLY A 218 -11.38 -7.58 -7.83
CA GLY A 218 -10.16 -8.36 -7.83
C GLY A 218 -10.35 -9.77 -7.25
N THR A 219 -9.44 -10.67 -7.61
CA THR A 219 -9.43 -12.04 -7.09
C THR A 219 -9.22 -12.06 -5.57
N THR A 220 -8.32 -11.23 -5.04
CA THR A 220 -8.00 -11.17 -3.59
C THR A 220 -8.80 -10.09 -2.85
N THR A 221 -9.01 -8.94 -3.49
CA THR A 221 -9.58 -7.73 -2.89
C THR A 221 -10.67 -7.17 -3.79
N ILE A 222 -11.76 -6.71 -3.20
CA ILE A 222 -12.77 -5.90 -3.89
C ILE A 222 -12.65 -4.47 -3.34
N ALA A 223 -12.47 -3.50 -4.22
CA ALA A 223 -12.33 -2.09 -3.87
C ALA A 223 -13.45 -1.28 -4.50
N ALA A 224 -13.98 -0.30 -3.78
CA ALA A 224 -15.04 0.58 -4.24
C ALA A 224 -14.74 2.03 -3.85
N VAL A 225 -15.03 2.95 -4.77
CA VAL A 225 -14.96 4.39 -4.53
C VAL A 225 -16.25 5.05 -5.00
N ARG A 226 -16.75 6.01 -4.22
CA ARG A 226 -17.82 6.91 -4.66
C ARG A 226 -17.21 8.23 -5.09
N MET A 227 -17.49 8.63 -6.32
CA MET A 227 -17.10 9.91 -6.88
C MET A 227 -18.25 10.91 -6.75
N GLU A 228 -17.91 12.16 -6.40
CA GLU A 228 -18.82 13.30 -6.44
C GLU A 228 -18.09 14.47 -7.10
N ASN A 229 -18.58 14.93 -8.26
CA ASN A 229 -17.99 16.03 -9.02
C ASN A 229 -16.47 15.91 -9.22
N GLY A 230 -16.01 14.73 -9.65
CA GLY A 230 -14.59 14.47 -9.90
C GLY A 230 -13.73 14.25 -8.63
N SER A 231 -14.32 14.25 -7.44
CA SER A 231 -13.59 14.00 -6.18
C SER A 231 -14.04 12.71 -5.52
N VAL A 232 -13.11 11.98 -4.89
CA VAL A 232 -13.44 10.78 -4.10
C VAL A 232 -14.17 11.22 -2.82
N ALA A 233 -15.45 10.91 -2.72
CA ALA A 233 -16.31 11.22 -1.58
C ALA A 233 -16.31 10.12 -0.51
N ALA A 234 -16.14 8.87 -0.91
CA ALA A 234 -16.01 7.72 -0.02
C ALA A 234 -15.20 6.61 -0.68
N ALA A 235 -14.52 5.79 0.12
CA ALA A 235 -13.79 4.62 -0.35
C ALA A 235 -13.99 3.45 0.62
N HIS A 236 -14.07 2.24 0.09
CA HIS A 236 -14.18 1.00 0.85
C HIS A 236 -13.38 -0.11 0.17
N SER A 237 -12.80 -1.01 0.96
CA SER A 237 -12.13 -2.19 0.44
C SER A 237 -12.33 -3.37 1.38
N GLU A 238 -12.63 -4.55 0.84
CA GLU A 238 -12.72 -5.78 1.62
C GLU A 238 -12.06 -6.96 0.89
N VAL A 239 -11.74 -8.02 1.64
CA VAL A 239 -11.20 -9.27 1.06
C VAL A 239 -12.31 -9.97 0.28
N ASN A 240 -12.00 -10.47 -0.92
CA ASN A 240 -12.93 -11.26 -1.71
C ASN A 240 -13.25 -12.59 -0.98
N ARG A 241 -14.50 -12.76 -0.56
CA ARG A 241 -14.99 -13.89 0.24
C ARG A 241 -15.01 -15.20 -0.54
N GLN A 242 -14.94 -15.15 -1.88
CA GLN A 242 -14.73 -16.34 -2.71
C GLN A 242 -13.39 -17.01 -2.43
N ARG A 243 -12.44 -16.34 -1.75
CA ARG A 243 -11.17 -16.90 -1.29
C ARG A 243 -11.31 -18.22 -0.51
N ARG A 244 -12.45 -18.45 0.16
CA ARG A 244 -12.74 -19.71 0.86
C ARG A 244 -12.80 -20.94 -0.06
N PHE A 245 -12.98 -20.74 -1.36
CA PHE A 245 -13.03 -21.79 -2.38
C PHE A 245 -11.72 -21.92 -3.15
N GLY A 246 -10.79 -20.98 -2.99
CA GLY A 246 -9.54 -20.96 -3.73
C GLY A 246 -8.85 -19.59 -3.66
N ALA A 247 -7.53 -19.61 -3.52
CA ALA A 247 -6.73 -18.39 -3.51
C ALA A 247 -6.64 -17.75 -4.91
N ASP A 248 -6.68 -18.56 -5.97
CA ASP A 248 -6.56 -18.15 -7.37
C ASP A 248 -7.84 -18.45 -8.20
N VAL A 249 -7.84 -17.96 -9.44
CA VAL A 249 -8.95 -18.09 -10.39
C VAL A 249 -9.19 -19.53 -10.83
N LEU A 250 -8.14 -20.34 -11.02
CA LEU A 250 -8.26 -21.72 -11.51
C LEU A 250 -8.91 -22.62 -10.46
N THR A 251 -8.54 -22.45 -9.20
CA THR A 251 -9.12 -23.19 -8.09
C THR A 251 -10.61 -22.84 -7.93
N ARG A 252 -10.99 -21.57 -8.16
CA ARG A 252 -12.40 -21.15 -8.14
C ARG A 252 -13.20 -21.71 -9.32
N ILE A 253 -12.59 -21.77 -10.51
CA ILE A 253 -13.19 -22.43 -11.68
C ILE A 253 -13.44 -23.92 -11.38
N ASP A 254 -12.45 -24.63 -10.82
CA ASP A 254 -12.61 -26.03 -10.42
C ASP A 254 -13.73 -26.20 -9.38
N ALA A 255 -13.79 -25.34 -8.36
CA ALA A 255 -14.87 -25.35 -7.38
C ALA A 255 -16.26 -25.11 -8.01
N ALA A 256 -16.36 -24.15 -8.93
CA ALA A 256 -17.60 -23.88 -9.66
C ALA A 256 -18.05 -25.12 -10.46
N ASN A 257 -17.12 -25.73 -11.20
CA ASN A 257 -17.34 -26.92 -12.01
C ASN A 257 -17.69 -28.16 -11.18
N ARG A 258 -17.30 -28.20 -9.90
CA ARG A 258 -17.68 -29.24 -8.92
C ARG A 258 -18.99 -28.94 -8.18
N GLY A 259 -19.83 -28.06 -8.73
CA GLY A 259 -21.17 -27.78 -8.22
C GLY A 259 -21.25 -26.67 -7.17
N ARG A 260 -20.21 -25.85 -6.99
CA ARG A 260 -20.21 -24.71 -6.06
C ARG A 260 -20.45 -23.36 -6.77
N ALA A 261 -20.85 -23.37 -8.04
CA ALA A 261 -21.04 -22.17 -8.85
C ALA A 261 -22.02 -21.16 -8.22
N GLU A 262 -23.18 -21.64 -7.73
CA GLU A 262 -24.20 -20.75 -7.14
C GLU A 262 -23.75 -20.11 -5.81
N GLU A 263 -22.92 -20.80 -5.03
CA GLU A 263 -22.34 -20.24 -3.80
C GLU A 263 -21.30 -19.17 -4.10
N LEU A 264 -20.43 -19.42 -5.08
CA LEU A 264 -19.45 -18.44 -5.56
C LEU A 264 -20.14 -17.18 -6.10
N ARG A 265 -21.21 -17.37 -6.88
CA ARG A 265 -22.06 -16.29 -7.41
C ARG A 265 -22.73 -15.50 -6.30
N SER A 266 -23.40 -16.18 -5.36
CA SER A 266 -24.10 -15.55 -4.24
C SER A 266 -23.16 -14.69 -3.39
N LEU A 267 -21.92 -15.15 -3.17
CA LEU A 267 -20.91 -14.36 -2.46
C LEU A 267 -20.47 -13.14 -3.25
N ALA A 268 -20.22 -13.28 -4.55
CA ALA A 268 -19.83 -12.15 -5.40
C ALA A 268 -20.95 -11.09 -5.45
N GLU A 269 -22.20 -11.50 -5.63
CA GLU A 269 -23.36 -10.60 -5.66
C GLU A 269 -23.57 -9.91 -4.31
N TYR A 270 -23.44 -10.64 -3.21
CA TYR A 270 -23.49 -10.08 -1.87
C TYR A 270 -22.42 -9.01 -1.65
N GLN A 271 -21.17 -9.29 -2.04
CA GLN A 271 -20.06 -8.35 -1.85
C GLN A 271 -20.16 -7.13 -2.75
N LEU A 272 -20.64 -7.30 -3.99
CA LEU A 272 -20.92 -6.18 -4.88
C LEU A 272 -21.91 -5.21 -4.21
N LYS A 273 -23.06 -5.71 -3.73
CA LYS A 273 -24.07 -4.90 -3.04
C LYS A 273 -23.55 -4.30 -1.73
N SER A 274 -22.77 -5.07 -0.97
CA SER A 274 -22.15 -4.62 0.29
C SER A 274 -21.21 -3.44 0.04
N CYS A 275 -20.36 -3.53 -0.99
CA CYS A 275 -19.44 -2.47 -1.37
C CYS A 275 -20.18 -1.20 -1.83
N ILE A 276 -21.21 -1.34 -2.68
CA ILE A 276 -22.07 -0.22 -3.10
C ILE A 276 -22.68 0.48 -1.87
N SER A 277 -23.22 -0.30 -0.92
CA SER A 277 -23.81 0.25 0.29
C SER A 277 -22.77 0.92 1.20
N ALA A 278 -21.57 0.35 1.32
CA ALA A 278 -20.52 0.86 2.20
C ALA A 278 -20.01 2.25 1.79
N VAL A 279 -20.01 2.55 0.49
CA VAL A 279 -19.62 3.88 -0.03
C VAL A 279 -20.81 4.84 -0.17
N GLY A 280 -22.02 4.43 0.24
CA GLY A 280 -23.21 5.27 0.24
C GLY A 280 -23.97 5.34 -1.09
N GLY A 281 -23.81 4.35 -1.97
CA GLY A 281 -24.73 3.92 -3.04
C GLY A 281 -25.57 4.96 -3.79
N ALA A 282 -24.98 6.02 -4.34
CA ALA A 282 -25.70 7.01 -5.13
C ALA A 282 -25.15 7.11 -6.56
N GLY A 283 -26.05 7.21 -7.55
CA GLY A 283 -25.70 7.39 -8.97
C GLY A 283 -25.44 6.09 -9.74
N PRO A 284 -24.94 6.18 -10.98
CA PRO A 284 -24.54 5.02 -11.78
C PRO A 284 -23.39 4.26 -11.10
N VAL A 285 -23.37 2.94 -11.27
CA VAL A 285 -22.34 2.05 -10.71
C VAL A 285 -21.61 1.36 -11.86
N ILE A 286 -20.30 1.58 -11.97
CA ILE A 286 -19.43 0.92 -12.94
C ILE A 286 -18.51 -0.05 -12.19
N ALA A 287 -18.40 -1.27 -12.68
CA ALA A 287 -17.52 -2.28 -12.10
C ALA A 287 -16.60 -2.91 -13.15
N ALA A 288 -15.34 -3.16 -12.79
CA ALA A 288 -14.38 -3.86 -13.63
C ALA A 288 -13.78 -5.04 -12.85
N GLY A 289 -13.32 -6.05 -13.56
CA GLY A 289 -12.71 -7.23 -12.97
C GLY A 289 -12.30 -8.23 -14.04
N ASN A 290 -11.42 -9.18 -13.68
CA ASN A 290 -11.01 -10.20 -14.63
C ASN A 290 -12.20 -11.06 -15.08
N THR A 291 -12.07 -11.66 -16.27
CA THR A 291 -13.15 -12.42 -16.93
C THR A 291 -13.72 -13.54 -16.07
N VAL A 292 -12.89 -14.17 -15.24
CA VAL A 292 -13.34 -15.23 -14.32
C VAL A 292 -14.23 -14.66 -13.22
N MET A 293 -13.85 -13.54 -12.60
CA MET A 293 -14.68 -12.89 -11.56
C MET A 293 -16.03 -12.45 -12.12
N VAL A 294 -16.04 -11.86 -13.31
CA VAL A 294 -17.29 -11.47 -13.99
C VAL A 294 -18.13 -12.70 -14.33
N SER A 295 -17.53 -13.77 -14.87
CA SER A 295 -18.24 -15.00 -15.20
C SER A 295 -18.90 -15.65 -13.98
N LEU A 296 -18.19 -15.70 -12.84
CA LEU A 296 -18.73 -16.22 -11.58
C LEU A 296 -19.88 -15.37 -11.05
N LEU A 297 -19.77 -14.04 -11.11
CA LEU A 297 -20.82 -13.12 -10.70
C LEU A 297 -22.07 -13.23 -11.59
N MET A 298 -21.89 -13.41 -12.90
CA MET A 298 -23.00 -13.60 -13.85
C MET A 298 -23.64 -14.99 -13.76
N GLY A 299 -22.98 -15.95 -13.11
CA GLY A 299 -23.42 -17.34 -13.09
C GLY A 299 -23.23 -18.04 -14.45
N TYR A 300 -22.24 -17.61 -15.24
CA TYR A 300 -21.90 -18.24 -16.50
C TYR A 300 -21.20 -19.58 -16.28
N ASP A 301 -21.30 -20.45 -17.29
CA ASP A 301 -20.59 -21.71 -17.30
C ASP A 301 -19.08 -21.47 -17.37
N CYS A 302 -18.37 -22.04 -16.40
CA CYS A 302 -16.91 -21.90 -16.26
C CYS A 302 -16.17 -23.17 -16.73
N SER A 303 -16.88 -24.15 -17.32
CA SER A 303 -16.30 -25.44 -17.70
C SER A 303 -15.17 -25.32 -18.73
N GLU A 304 -15.30 -24.37 -19.66
CA GLU A 304 -14.34 -24.07 -20.72
C GLU A 304 -13.29 -23.01 -20.32
N LEU A 305 -13.47 -22.29 -19.20
CA LEU A 305 -12.48 -21.32 -18.70
C LEU A 305 -11.24 -21.99 -18.11
N GLY A 306 -11.39 -23.20 -17.58
CA GLY A 306 -10.30 -23.97 -16.96
C GLY A 306 -9.64 -24.99 -17.88
N LYS A 307 -10.04 -25.05 -19.16
CA LYS A 307 -9.58 -26.05 -20.13
C LYS A 307 -9.24 -25.38 -21.43
N TYR A 308 -8.13 -25.77 -22.05
CA TYR A 308 -7.79 -25.33 -23.40
C TYR A 308 -8.96 -25.62 -24.36
N PRO A 309 -9.43 -24.64 -25.16
CA PRO A 309 -8.78 -23.37 -25.52
C PRO A 309 -9.21 -22.14 -24.69
N PHE A 310 -9.57 -22.33 -23.41
CA PHE A 310 -9.84 -21.28 -22.41
C PHE A 310 -10.88 -20.26 -22.88
N ARG A 311 -12.13 -20.72 -23.06
CA ARG A 311 -13.21 -19.88 -23.63
C ARG A 311 -14.13 -19.35 -22.54
N ALA A 312 -14.33 -18.03 -22.56
CA ALA A 312 -15.36 -17.37 -21.78
C ALA A 312 -16.72 -17.46 -22.49
N GLN A 313 -17.81 -17.61 -21.73
CA GLN A 313 -19.16 -17.61 -22.28
C GLN A 313 -19.57 -16.24 -22.84
N SER A 314 -19.11 -15.16 -22.22
CA SER A 314 -19.33 -13.79 -22.67
C SER A 314 -18.11 -12.95 -22.32
N LEU A 315 -17.79 -12.00 -23.20
CA LEU A 315 -16.77 -10.98 -23.00
C LEU A 315 -17.36 -9.57 -23.11
N GLU A 316 -18.67 -9.45 -23.30
CA GLU A 316 -19.37 -8.17 -23.50
C GLU A 316 -19.53 -7.37 -22.21
N HIS A 317 -19.84 -6.07 -22.37
CA HIS A 317 -20.40 -5.29 -21.28
C HIS A 317 -21.72 -5.90 -20.80
N VAL A 318 -21.85 -6.10 -19.49
CA VAL A 318 -23.03 -6.75 -18.89
C VAL A 318 -23.52 -5.98 -17.67
N SER A 319 -24.79 -6.15 -17.31
CA SER A 319 -25.38 -5.52 -16.13
C SER A 319 -25.76 -6.56 -15.09
N CYS A 320 -25.31 -6.38 -13.84
CA CYS A 320 -25.61 -7.27 -12.73
C CYS A 320 -25.59 -6.54 -11.39
N GLY A 321 -26.55 -6.85 -10.51
CA GLY A 321 -26.55 -6.32 -9.14
C GLY A 321 -26.64 -4.80 -9.03
N GLY A 322 -27.13 -4.11 -10.07
CA GLY A 322 -27.18 -2.65 -10.13
C GLY A 322 -25.91 -1.98 -10.63
N ALA A 323 -24.92 -2.76 -11.11
CA ALA A 323 -23.70 -2.28 -11.73
C ALA A 323 -23.62 -2.64 -13.21
N GLU A 324 -23.01 -1.76 -14.01
CA GLU A 324 -22.57 -2.04 -15.38
C GLU A 324 -21.11 -2.50 -15.33
N LEU A 325 -20.86 -3.69 -15.87
CA LEU A 325 -19.56 -4.36 -15.82
C LEU A 325 -18.80 -4.18 -17.13
N VAL A 326 -17.52 -3.84 -17.01
CA VAL A 326 -16.60 -3.71 -18.13
C VAL A 326 -16.33 -5.09 -18.75
N GLY A 327 -16.47 -5.20 -20.08
CA GLY A 327 -16.23 -6.41 -20.85
C GLY A 327 -14.74 -6.69 -21.02
N GLY A 328 -14.38 -7.96 -21.17
CA GLY A 328 -13.00 -8.41 -21.35
C GLY A 328 -12.58 -8.55 -22.81
N ILE A 329 -11.35 -9.03 -23.00
CA ILE A 329 -10.73 -9.34 -24.30
C ILE A 329 -10.60 -10.86 -24.48
N SER A 330 -10.24 -11.59 -23.42
CA SER A 330 -10.12 -13.05 -23.44
C SER A 330 -10.43 -13.66 -22.07
N ALA A 331 -10.23 -14.98 -21.90
CA ALA A 331 -10.45 -15.63 -20.61
C ALA A 331 -9.51 -15.12 -19.49
N PHE A 332 -8.32 -14.64 -19.84
CA PHE A 332 -7.32 -14.18 -18.86
C PHE A 332 -6.96 -12.70 -18.99
N VAL A 333 -7.57 -11.97 -19.94
CA VAL A 333 -7.50 -10.51 -20.05
C VAL A 333 -8.91 -9.96 -19.95
N GLY A 334 -9.27 -9.46 -18.76
CA GLY A 334 -10.64 -9.05 -18.43
C GLY A 334 -10.91 -7.56 -18.51
N GLY A 335 -12.06 -7.18 -17.95
CA GLY A 335 -12.54 -5.80 -17.95
C GLY A 335 -11.73 -4.87 -17.05
N ASP A 336 -11.05 -5.41 -16.04
CA ASP A 336 -10.03 -4.71 -15.24
C ASP A 336 -8.90 -4.15 -16.11
N ILE A 337 -8.36 -4.95 -17.02
CA ILE A 337 -7.32 -4.52 -17.95
C ILE A 337 -7.87 -3.53 -18.97
N VAL A 338 -9.03 -3.80 -19.56
CA VAL A 338 -9.68 -2.87 -20.51
C VAL A 338 -9.92 -1.50 -19.86
N SER A 339 -10.41 -1.50 -18.62
CA SER A 339 -10.59 -0.29 -17.81
C SER A 339 -9.25 0.42 -17.59
N GLY A 340 -8.20 -0.30 -17.20
CA GLY A 340 -6.87 0.26 -17.01
C GLY A 340 -6.25 0.87 -18.27
N LEU A 341 -6.42 0.22 -19.43
CA LEU A 341 -5.99 0.76 -20.72
C LEU A 341 -6.73 2.05 -21.08
N TYR A 342 -8.02 2.12 -20.79
CA TYR A 342 -8.82 3.31 -21.01
C TYR A 342 -8.37 4.47 -20.13
N MET A 343 -8.09 4.22 -18.84
CA MET A 343 -7.49 5.21 -17.94
C MET A 343 -6.19 5.80 -18.52
N CYS A 344 -5.37 4.94 -19.13
CA CYS A 344 -4.06 5.33 -19.69
C CYS A 344 -4.14 5.95 -21.10
N GLY A 345 -5.35 6.12 -21.66
CA GLY A 345 -5.56 6.79 -22.95
C GLY A 345 -5.20 5.95 -24.18
N PHE A 346 -5.21 4.61 -24.09
CA PHE A 346 -4.92 3.73 -25.23
C PHE A 346 -5.93 3.88 -26.37
N ASP A 347 -7.13 4.38 -26.08
CA ASP A 347 -8.18 4.65 -27.06
C ASP A 347 -7.86 5.82 -28.00
N GLU A 348 -7.01 6.75 -27.56
CA GLU A 348 -6.71 8.00 -28.27
C GLU A 348 -5.23 8.13 -28.67
N SER A 349 -4.32 7.46 -27.98
CA SER A 349 -2.87 7.57 -28.20
C SER A 349 -2.46 7.07 -29.60
N GLU A 350 -1.70 7.88 -30.32
CA GLU A 350 -0.98 7.47 -31.54
C GLU A 350 0.36 6.79 -31.20
N ASP A 351 0.93 7.12 -30.04
CA ASP A 351 2.21 6.57 -29.59
C ASP A 351 2.06 5.14 -29.07
N VAL A 352 3.06 4.31 -29.33
CA VAL A 352 3.14 2.95 -28.78
C VAL A 352 3.42 3.02 -27.29
N CYS A 353 2.52 2.42 -26.51
CA CYS A 353 2.63 2.33 -25.06
C CYS A 353 2.62 0.87 -24.63
N LEU A 354 3.33 0.58 -23.54
CA LEU A 354 3.30 -0.72 -22.86
C LEU A 354 2.57 -0.54 -21.54
N PHE A 355 1.65 -1.43 -21.21
CA PHE A 355 0.92 -1.47 -19.96
C PHE A 355 1.22 -2.81 -19.28
N ILE A 356 1.55 -2.78 -18.00
CA ILE A 356 1.88 -3.95 -17.20
C ILE A 356 1.12 -3.84 -15.89
N ASP A 357 0.19 -4.76 -15.64
CA ASP A 357 -0.43 -4.94 -14.33
C ASP A 357 0.33 -6.01 -13.55
N LEU A 358 0.88 -5.60 -12.41
CA LEU A 358 1.65 -6.48 -11.54
C LEU A 358 0.76 -6.90 -10.36
N GLY A 359 -0.12 -7.85 -10.63
CA GLY A 359 -0.97 -8.51 -9.65
C GLY A 359 -0.61 -9.98 -9.46
N THR A 360 -1.63 -10.79 -9.14
CA THR A 360 -1.47 -12.24 -8.93
C THR A 360 -1.06 -12.93 -10.24
N ASN A 361 -1.57 -12.37 -11.33
CA ASN A 361 -1.16 -12.64 -12.69
C ASN A 361 -0.36 -11.43 -13.19
N GLY A 362 0.43 -11.66 -14.24
CA GLY A 362 1.07 -10.58 -14.99
C GLY A 362 0.31 -10.30 -16.27
N GLU A 363 -0.78 -9.56 -16.18
CA GLU A 363 -1.47 -9.04 -17.36
C GLU A 363 -0.69 -7.87 -17.97
N MET A 364 -0.62 -7.82 -19.29
CA MET A 364 0.14 -6.80 -19.99
C MET A 364 -0.43 -6.57 -21.39
N ALA A 365 -0.23 -5.38 -21.91
CA ALA A 365 -0.67 -4.99 -23.24
C ALA A 365 0.30 -4.00 -23.88
N ILE A 366 0.47 -4.08 -25.18
CA ILE A 366 1.31 -3.16 -25.94
C ILE A 366 0.56 -2.68 -27.18
N GLY A 367 0.72 -1.40 -27.51
CA GLY A 367 0.16 -0.84 -28.74
C GLY A 367 -0.31 0.58 -28.59
N ASN A 368 -1.27 0.95 -29.43
CA ASN A 368 -1.85 2.29 -29.51
C ASN A 368 -3.33 2.18 -29.95
N ARG A 369 -3.96 3.31 -30.28
CA ARG A 369 -5.37 3.34 -30.68
C ARG A 369 -5.73 2.47 -31.89
N HIS A 370 -4.77 2.07 -32.72
CA HIS A 370 -5.03 1.33 -33.96
C HIS A 370 -4.95 -0.20 -33.77
N ARG A 371 -4.06 -0.65 -32.88
CA ARG A 371 -3.86 -2.08 -32.57
C ARG A 371 -3.29 -2.20 -31.17
N ILE A 372 -3.86 -3.11 -30.38
CA ILE A 372 -3.38 -3.47 -29.05
C ILE A 372 -3.17 -4.98 -29.03
N VAL A 373 -2.02 -5.44 -28.53
CA VAL A 373 -1.74 -6.85 -28.30
C VAL A 373 -1.67 -7.06 -26.79
N CYS A 374 -2.49 -7.94 -26.26
CA CYS A 374 -2.58 -8.23 -24.84
C CYS A 374 -2.11 -9.66 -24.56
N THR A 375 -1.65 -9.90 -23.33
CA THR A 375 -1.43 -11.24 -22.83
C THR A 375 -1.50 -11.29 -21.31
N SER A 376 -1.48 -12.50 -20.77
CA SER A 376 -1.39 -12.76 -19.33
C SER A 376 -0.39 -13.88 -19.07
N THR A 377 0.44 -13.70 -18.05
CA THR A 377 1.43 -14.68 -17.61
C THR A 377 1.20 -15.10 -16.16
N ALA A 378 1.40 -16.39 -15.88
CA ALA A 378 1.33 -16.91 -14.52
C ALA A 378 2.61 -16.58 -13.75
N ALA A 379 2.76 -15.33 -13.31
CA ALA A 379 3.88 -14.90 -12.47
C ALA A 379 3.80 -15.48 -11.05
N GLY A 380 2.59 -15.69 -10.54
CA GLY A 380 2.35 -16.13 -9.17
C GLY A 380 2.48 -14.98 -8.15
N PRO A 381 2.08 -15.20 -6.90
CA PRO A 381 1.85 -14.13 -5.94
C PRO A 381 3.12 -13.67 -5.21
N ALA A 382 4.33 -13.96 -5.73
CA ALA A 382 5.58 -13.63 -5.04
C ALA A 382 5.70 -12.13 -4.74
N PHE A 383 5.30 -11.28 -5.69
CA PHE A 383 5.28 -9.81 -5.51
C PHE A 383 4.13 -9.32 -4.61
N GLU A 384 3.16 -10.18 -4.28
CA GLU A 384 2.14 -9.91 -3.24
C GLU A 384 2.55 -10.45 -1.87
N GLY A 385 3.76 -11.02 -1.75
CA GLY A 385 4.24 -11.72 -0.55
C GLY A 385 3.71 -13.16 -0.42
N GLY A 386 2.96 -13.67 -1.39
CA GLY A 386 2.49 -15.05 -1.42
C GLY A 386 3.62 -16.03 -1.79
N ARG A 387 3.60 -17.23 -1.18
CA ARG A 387 4.65 -18.26 -1.33
C ARG A 387 6.07 -17.83 -0.93
N ILE A 388 6.21 -16.67 -0.31
CA ILE A 388 7.45 -16.21 0.31
C ILE A 388 7.34 -16.49 1.81
N SER A 389 8.36 -17.13 2.39
CA SER A 389 8.35 -17.68 3.76
C SER A 389 7.99 -16.65 4.83
N CYS A 390 8.49 -15.42 4.69
CA CYS A 390 8.14 -14.28 5.53
C CYS A 390 7.49 -13.16 4.70
N GLY A 391 6.81 -13.50 3.60
CA GLY A 391 6.12 -12.54 2.75
C GLY A 391 4.81 -12.05 3.36
N THR A 392 4.44 -10.82 3.06
CA THR A 392 3.18 -10.21 3.49
C THR A 392 2.71 -9.18 2.45
N GLY A 393 1.45 -8.78 2.52
CA GLY A 393 0.94 -7.66 1.71
C GLY A 393 1.51 -6.31 2.19
N SER A 394 1.13 -5.23 1.50
CA SER A 394 1.51 -3.86 1.88
C SER A 394 0.70 -3.38 3.09
N VAL A 395 1.07 -3.86 4.28
CA VAL A 395 0.46 -3.54 5.59
C VAL A 395 1.46 -2.82 6.50
N GLU A 396 0.99 -2.17 7.56
CA GLU A 396 1.88 -1.57 8.57
C GLU A 396 2.86 -2.62 9.13
N GLY A 397 4.13 -2.25 9.25
CA GLY A 397 5.21 -3.15 9.67
C GLY A 397 5.78 -4.03 8.56
N ALA A 398 5.21 -4.04 7.36
CA ALA A 398 5.82 -4.77 6.23
C ALA A 398 7.10 -4.07 5.78
N ILE A 399 8.20 -4.83 5.64
CA ILE A 399 9.46 -4.33 5.10
C ILE A 399 9.25 -3.97 3.63
N CYS A 400 9.52 -2.70 3.29
CA CYS A 400 9.27 -2.13 1.97
C CYS A 400 10.51 -1.57 1.27
N ALA A 401 11.61 -1.33 2.01
CA ALA A 401 12.91 -1.00 1.47
C ALA A 401 14.02 -1.69 2.28
N VAL A 402 15.11 -2.04 1.61
CA VAL A 402 16.27 -2.71 2.20
C VAL A 402 17.56 -2.14 1.65
N THR A 403 18.53 -1.93 2.52
CA THR A 403 19.93 -1.65 2.18
C THR A 403 20.84 -2.59 2.93
N ILE A 404 21.83 -3.20 2.28
CA ILE A 404 22.77 -4.10 2.95
C ILE A 404 24.12 -3.40 3.09
N GLY A 405 24.61 -3.28 4.32
CA GLY A 405 25.92 -2.68 4.63
C GLY A 405 27.09 -3.58 4.19
N SER A 406 28.31 -3.03 4.20
CA SER A 406 29.53 -3.79 3.84
C SER A 406 29.79 -5.00 4.74
N GLY A 407 29.29 -4.99 5.98
CA GLY A 407 29.34 -6.13 6.90
C GLY A 407 28.25 -7.19 6.68
N GLY A 408 27.43 -7.07 5.63
CA GLY A 408 26.38 -8.04 5.31
C GLY A 408 25.09 -7.91 6.12
N ASN A 409 25.00 -6.96 7.05
CA ASN A 409 23.79 -6.68 7.84
C ASN A 409 22.81 -5.82 7.05
N ALA A 410 21.53 -6.21 7.06
CA ALA A 410 20.45 -5.43 6.47
C ALA A 410 20.01 -4.28 7.38
N VAL A 411 19.73 -3.15 6.75
CA VAL A 411 18.97 -2.02 7.29
C VAL A 411 17.67 -1.96 6.51
N VAL A 412 16.54 -1.95 7.22
CA VAL A 412 15.21 -2.11 6.63
C VAL A 412 14.32 -0.92 6.97
N GLU A 413 13.44 -0.56 6.06
CA GLU A 413 12.35 0.38 6.29
C GLU A 413 11.02 -0.36 6.19
N THR A 414 10.07 -0.03 7.06
CA THR A 414 8.76 -0.65 7.12
C THR A 414 7.65 0.36 6.85
N ILE A 415 6.54 -0.10 6.30
CA ILE A 415 5.35 0.75 6.11
C ILE A 415 4.86 1.22 7.49
N GLY A 416 4.75 2.53 7.67
CA GLY A 416 4.29 3.14 8.93
C GLY A 416 5.33 3.10 10.07
N ASP A 417 6.60 2.79 9.77
CA ASP A 417 7.72 2.75 10.73
C ASP A 417 7.45 1.86 11.97
N LYS A 418 6.66 0.80 11.79
CA LYS A 418 6.36 -0.21 12.83
C LYS A 418 7.40 -1.34 12.81
N ARG A 419 7.36 -2.23 13.82
CA ARG A 419 8.23 -3.42 13.85
C ARG A 419 8.00 -4.30 12.61
N PRO A 420 9.07 -4.89 12.04
CA PRO A 420 8.95 -5.83 10.93
C PRO A 420 8.01 -7.00 11.23
N VAL A 421 6.97 -7.17 10.42
CA VAL A 421 6.05 -8.35 10.49
C VAL A 421 6.19 -9.29 9.30
N GLY A 422 6.95 -8.88 8.28
CA GLY A 422 7.18 -9.62 7.04
C GLY A 422 7.78 -8.70 5.96
N ILE A 423 7.91 -9.21 4.74
CA ILE A 423 8.44 -8.49 3.59
C ILE A 423 7.34 -8.33 2.55
N CYS A 424 7.02 -7.09 2.16
CA CYS A 424 6.09 -6.84 1.06
C CYS A 424 6.79 -6.94 -0.30
N GLY A 425 6.01 -6.96 -1.38
CA GLY A 425 6.52 -7.05 -2.75
C GLY A 425 7.70 -6.13 -3.03
N THR A 426 7.56 -4.84 -2.74
CA THR A 426 8.63 -3.86 -3.01
C THR A 426 9.87 -4.16 -2.17
N GLY A 427 9.68 -4.60 -0.93
CA GLY A 427 10.75 -5.07 -0.06
C GLY A 427 11.47 -6.30 -0.60
N ILE A 428 10.75 -7.23 -1.26
CA ILE A 428 11.34 -8.41 -1.91
C ILE A 428 12.23 -7.99 -3.08
N THR A 429 11.76 -7.09 -3.95
CA THR A 429 12.57 -6.54 -5.05
C THR A 429 13.81 -5.80 -4.54
N GLU A 430 13.62 -4.95 -3.53
CA GLU A 430 14.67 -4.17 -2.89
C GLU A 430 15.75 -5.04 -2.24
N LEU A 431 15.32 -6.08 -1.52
CA LEU A 431 16.19 -7.06 -0.87
C LEU A 431 16.98 -7.87 -1.91
N ALA A 432 16.31 -8.41 -2.93
CA ALA A 432 16.95 -9.23 -3.94
C ALA A 432 18.05 -8.45 -4.70
N ALA A 433 17.78 -7.20 -5.07
CA ALA A 433 18.78 -6.33 -5.70
C ALA A 433 20.01 -6.12 -4.80
N GLU A 434 19.80 -5.86 -3.50
CA GLU A 434 20.90 -5.68 -2.55
C GLU A 434 21.67 -6.98 -2.27
N LEU A 435 20.98 -8.13 -2.20
CA LEU A 435 21.63 -9.43 -2.05
C LEU A 435 22.53 -9.74 -3.26
N LEU A 436 22.05 -9.45 -4.47
CA LEU A 436 22.81 -9.63 -5.71
C LEU A 436 24.03 -8.71 -5.74
N LYS A 437 23.82 -7.41 -5.48
CA LYS A 437 24.88 -6.38 -5.45
C LYS A 437 25.98 -6.68 -4.42
N ARG A 438 25.65 -7.37 -3.33
CA ARG A 438 26.62 -7.78 -2.30
C ARG A 438 27.23 -9.15 -2.54
N GLY A 439 26.85 -9.86 -3.61
CA GLY A 439 27.29 -11.22 -3.88
C GLY A 439 26.83 -12.23 -2.81
N ILE A 440 25.76 -11.92 -2.09
CA ILE A 440 25.14 -12.86 -1.14
C ILE A 440 24.34 -13.91 -1.90
N ILE A 441 23.71 -13.49 -3.01
CA ILE A 441 23.23 -14.38 -4.07
C ILE A 441 24.02 -14.09 -5.34
N ASP A 442 24.28 -15.12 -6.14
CA ASP A 442 24.84 -14.99 -7.49
C ASP A 442 23.73 -14.78 -8.56
N GLU A 443 24.14 -14.62 -9.82
CA GLU A 443 23.23 -14.46 -10.96
C GLU A 443 22.30 -15.65 -11.16
N THR A 444 22.70 -16.85 -10.75
CA THR A 444 21.83 -18.03 -10.78
C THR A 444 20.81 -18.02 -9.66
N GLY A 445 20.90 -17.07 -8.72
CA GLY A 445 20.10 -16.98 -7.51
C GLY A 445 20.56 -17.93 -6.41
N LYS A 446 21.75 -18.54 -6.52
CA LYS A 446 22.29 -19.38 -5.47
C LYS A 446 22.81 -18.48 -4.35
N MET A 447 22.32 -18.71 -3.14
CA MET A 447 22.80 -18.05 -1.94
C MET A 447 24.14 -18.65 -1.51
N SER A 448 25.07 -17.78 -1.12
CA SER A 448 26.38 -18.17 -0.61
C SER A 448 26.24 -19.13 0.58
N ASP A 449 27.11 -20.15 0.60
CA ASP A 449 27.13 -21.20 1.64
C ASP A 449 27.35 -20.60 3.04
N THR A 450 27.95 -19.40 3.15
CA THR A 450 28.07 -18.65 4.42
C THR A 450 26.74 -18.42 5.12
N TYR A 451 25.65 -18.30 4.36
CA TYR A 451 24.31 -18.05 4.88
C TYR A 451 23.45 -19.31 5.00
N ASN A 452 23.97 -20.49 4.62
CA ASN A 452 23.27 -21.77 4.67
C ASN A 452 21.83 -21.71 4.11
N GLY A 453 21.64 -20.98 3.00
CA GLY A 453 20.34 -20.84 2.34
C GLY A 453 19.30 -20.00 3.10
N ARG A 454 19.69 -19.23 4.12
CA ARG A 454 18.80 -18.32 4.85
C ARG A 454 19.51 -17.02 5.24
N TYR A 455 19.07 -15.92 4.67
CA TYR A 455 19.50 -14.58 5.04
C TYR A 455 18.58 -13.98 6.11
N LYS A 456 19.14 -13.50 7.22
CA LYS A 456 18.38 -12.79 8.26
C LYS A 456 18.18 -11.33 7.83
N VAL A 457 16.94 -10.96 7.54
CA VAL A 457 16.59 -9.61 7.08
C VAL A 457 16.33 -8.69 8.27
N ALA A 458 15.55 -9.17 9.24
CA ALA A 458 15.29 -8.51 10.51
C ALA A 458 15.07 -9.55 11.61
N ASP A 459 14.78 -9.11 12.83
CA ASP A 459 14.41 -10.06 13.88
C ASP A 459 13.06 -10.73 13.55
N GLY A 460 13.02 -12.05 13.61
CA GLY A 460 11.85 -12.84 13.19
C GLY A 460 11.58 -12.90 11.67
N VAL A 461 12.30 -12.15 10.84
CA VAL A 461 12.09 -12.08 9.38
C VAL A 461 13.33 -12.55 8.63
N SER A 462 13.17 -13.60 7.82
CA SER A 462 14.25 -14.16 7.01
C SER A 462 13.83 -14.35 5.55
N PHE A 463 14.82 -14.35 4.66
CA PHE A 463 14.64 -14.64 3.24
C PHE A 463 15.48 -15.87 2.87
N THR A 464 14.82 -16.89 2.35
CA THR A 464 15.41 -18.22 2.14
C THR A 464 15.80 -18.44 0.68
N GLN A 465 16.61 -19.46 0.44
CA GLN A 465 16.90 -19.93 -0.91
C GLN A 465 15.63 -20.29 -1.69
N GLY A 466 14.60 -20.84 -1.03
CA GLY A 466 13.31 -21.13 -1.65
C GLY A 466 12.60 -19.84 -2.09
N ASP A 467 12.63 -18.80 -1.25
CA ASP A 467 12.04 -17.50 -1.58
C ASP A 467 12.72 -16.85 -2.79
N VAL A 468 14.05 -17.02 -2.92
CA VAL A 468 14.79 -16.59 -4.12
C VAL A 468 14.27 -17.31 -5.37
N ARG A 469 13.99 -18.62 -5.30
CA ARG A 469 13.47 -19.40 -6.43
C ARG A 469 12.06 -19.00 -6.83
N GLU A 470 11.19 -18.70 -5.86
CA GLU A 470 9.85 -18.17 -6.14
C GLU A 470 9.91 -16.80 -6.82
N LEU A 471 10.80 -15.92 -6.35
CA LEU A 471 11.03 -14.62 -7.00
C LEU A 471 11.55 -14.77 -8.44
N GLN A 472 12.49 -15.69 -8.69
CA GLN A 472 13.01 -15.94 -10.04
C GLN A 472 11.92 -16.41 -11.00
N THR A 473 11.05 -17.31 -10.55
CA THR A 473 9.91 -17.81 -11.32
C THR A 473 8.99 -16.65 -11.71
N ALA A 474 8.63 -15.80 -10.74
CA ALA A 474 7.75 -14.66 -10.98
C ALA A 474 8.36 -13.63 -11.92
N LYS A 475 9.61 -13.22 -11.69
CA LYS A 475 10.27 -12.20 -12.53
C LYS A 475 10.49 -12.70 -13.97
N ALA A 476 10.82 -13.98 -14.14
CA ALA A 476 11.09 -14.57 -15.44
C ALA A 476 9.82 -14.61 -16.29
N ALA A 477 8.68 -14.99 -15.68
CA ALA A 477 7.38 -15.00 -16.35
C ALA A 477 6.99 -13.61 -16.86
N ILE A 478 7.15 -12.58 -16.03
CA ILE A 478 6.87 -11.19 -16.40
C ILE A 478 7.81 -10.73 -17.51
N ARG A 479 9.13 -10.92 -17.34
CA ARG A 479 10.10 -10.42 -18.31
C ARG A 479 9.96 -11.12 -19.67
N ALA A 480 9.75 -12.44 -19.70
CA ALA A 480 9.50 -13.18 -20.92
C ALA A 480 8.22 -12.72 -21.64
N GLY A 481 7.15 -12.43 -20.88
CA GLY A 481 5.91 -11.88 -21.43
C GLY A 481 6.12 -10.52 -22.10
N ILE A 482 6.86 -9.62 -21.46
CA ILE A 482 7.17 -8.29 -22.00
C ILE A 482 7.92 -8.42 -23.34
N GLU A 483 8.99 -9.23 -23.38
CA GLU A 483 9.81 -9.42 -24.58
C GLU A 483 9.01 -10.02 -25.76
N ILE A 484 8.11 -10.96 -25.47
CA ILE A 484 7.24 -11.54 -26.48
C ILE A 484 6.24 -10.51 -27.00
N LEU A 485 5.63 -9.72 -26.11
CA LEU A 485 4.72 -8.66 -26.54
C LEU A 485 5.42 -7.64 -27.44
N ILE A 486 6.62 -7.19 -27.08
CA ILE A 486 7.42 -6.26 -27.89
C ILE A 486 7.69 -6.88 -29.28
N SER A 487 8.11 -8.15 -29.30
CA SER A 487 8.35 -8.89 -30.55
C SER A 487 7.08 -9.06 -31.40
N GLU A 488 5.93 -9.33 -30.80
CA GLU A 488 4.64 -9.56 -31.49
C GLU A 488 3.98 -8.26 -31.97
N ALA A 489 4.21 -7.16 -31.25
CA ALA A 489 3.85 -5.83 -31.71
C ALA A 489 4.68 -5.41 -32.93
N GLY A 490 5.85 -6.02 -33.13
CA GLY A 490 6.76 -5.69 -34.23
C GLY A 490 7.44 -4.34 -34.04
N VAL A 491 7.66 -3.93 -32.79
CA VAL A 491 8.25 -2.64 -32.42
C VAL A 491 9.58 -2.85 -31.70
N SER A 492 10.45 -1.86 -31.77
CA SER A 492 11.68 -1.79 -30.97
C SER A 492 11.43 -1.11 -29.62
N ASP A 493 12.33 -1.33 -28.65
CA ASP A 493 12.26 -0.68 -27.34
C ASP A 493 12.25 0.86 -27.44
N ASP A 494 12.91 1.43 -28.45
CA ASP A 494 12.99 2.87 -28.67
C ASP A 494 11.65 3.47 -29.11
N GLU A 495 10.84 2.72 -29.84
CA GLU A 495 9.51 3.13 -30.32
C GLU A 495 8.46 3.17 -29.21
N ILE A 496 8.68 2.45 -28.11
CA ILE A 496 7.82 2.50 -26.94
C ILE A 496 8.02 3.87 -26.28
N LYS A 497 6.96 4.66 -26.14
CA LYS A 497 7.04 6.00 -25.56
C LYS A 497 6.87 5.99 -24.04
N THR A 498 5.91 5.21 -23.57
CA THR A 498 5.53 5.16 -22.14
C THR A 498 5.29 3.72 -21.73
N VAL A 499 5.74 3.38 -20.53
CA VAL A 499 5.44 2.10 -19.87
C VAL A 499 4.63 2.36 -18.61
N TYR A 500 3.35 1.99 -18.62
CA TYR A 500 2.47 2.11 -17.46
C TYR A 500 2.59 0.88 -16.57
N ILE A 501 2.91 1.09 -15.30
CA ILE A 501 2.95 0.03 -14.27
C ILE A 501 1.74 0.21 -13.35
N ALA A 502 0.80 -0.72 -13.47
CA ALA A 502 -0.41 -0.82 -12.66
C ALA A 502 -0.25 -1.82 -11.51
N GLY A 503 -1.26 -1.85 -10.64
CA GLY A 503 -1.33 -2.74 -9.49
C GLY A 503 -0.79 -2.12 -8.21
N GLY A 504 -1.20 -2.70 -7.06
CA GLY A 504 -0.82 -2.21 -5.74
C GLY A 504 0.69 -2.27 -5.47
N PHE A 505 1.38 -3.22 -6.10
CA PHE A 505 2.84 -3.35 -6.06
C PHE A 505 3.54 -2.25 -6.88
N GLY A 506 3.01 -1.94 -8.06
CA GLY A 506 3.62 -1.04 -9.04
C GLY A 506 3.87 0.38 -8.54
N ARG A 507 2.96 0.91 -7.70
CA ARG A 507 3.01 2.31 -7.23
C ARG A 507 4.29 2.69 -6.48
N ARG A 508 4.90 1.75 -5.76
CA ARG A 508 6.11 2.01 -4.96
C ARG A 508 7.32 1.21 -5.44
N LEU A 509 7.24 0.70 -6.68
CA LEU A 509 8.30 -0.11 -7.24
C LEU A 509 9.52 0.77 -7.57
N ASN A 510 10.67 0.40 -7.03
CA ASN A 510 11.94 0.99 -7.44
C ASN A 510 12.35 0.44 -8.80
N ILE A 511 12.16 1.25 -9.86
CA ILE A 511 12.43 0.85 -11.26
C ILE A 511 13.87 0.42 -11.46
N LYS A 512 14.83 1.14 -10.86
CA LYS A 512 16.23 0.79 -10.97
C LYS A 512 16.49 -0.61 -10.42
N LYS A 513 16.00 -0.89 -9.20
CA LYS A 513 16.16 -2.22 -8.59
C LYS A 513 15.39 -3.32 -9.33
N ALA A 514 14.21 -3.00 -9.87
CA ALA A 514 13.45 -3.92 -10.71
C ALA A 514 14.22 -4.28 -12.00
N CYS A 515 14.91 -3.31 -12.61
CA CYS A 515 15.81 -3.55 -13.75
C CYS A 515 17.05 -4.36 -13.32
N GLU A 516 17.67 -4.04 -12.17
CA GLU A 516 18.84 -4.75 -11.64
C GLU A 516 18.58 -6.25 -11.42
N ILE A 517 17.39 -6.62 -10.92
CA ILE A 517 17.02 -8.04 -10.77
C ILE A 517 16.53 -8.68 -12.09
N GLY A 518 16.42 -7.92 -13.17
CA GLY A 518 15.93 -8.39 -14.47
C GLY A 518 14.42 -8.63 -14.51
N LEU A 519 13.63 -7.98 -13.64
CA LEU A 519 12.16 -7.98 -13.73
C LEU A 519 11.68 -7.11 -14.90
N LEU A 520 12.29 -5.92 -15.06
CA LEU A 520 11.91 -4.93 -16.07
C LEU A 520 13.04 -4.68 -17.09
N PRO A 521 12.73 -4.37 -18.36
CA PRO A 521 13.70 -3.94 -19.35
C PRO A 521 14.47 -2.67 -18.95
N PRO A 522 15.81 -2.73 -18.84
CA PRO A 522 16.62 -1.54 -18.58
C PRO A 522 16.63 -0.57 -19.77
N LEU A 523 16.43 -1.05 -21.01
CA LEU A 523 16.30 -0.21 -22.20
C LEU A 523 15.07 0.72 -22.15
N LEU A 524 14.06 0.38 -21.35
CA LEU A 524 12.89 1.20 -21.12
C LEU A 524 13.02 2.10 -19.88
N ALA A 525 14.20 2.14 -19.25
CA ALA A 525 14.45 2.99 -18.09
C ALA A 525 14.17 4.46 -18.45
N GLY A 526 13.45 5.16 -17.57
CA GLY A 526 12.98 6.53 -17.80
C GLY A 526 11.64 6.65 -18.55
N LYS A 527 11.10 5.56 -19.11
CA LYS A 527 9.77 5.53 -19.76
C LYS A 527 8.66 5.05 -18.83
N TYR A 528 9.02 4.50 -17.66
CA TYR A 528 8.09 3.95 -16.69
C TYR A 528 7.26 5.03 -15.98
N ARG A 529 5.95 4.78 -15.81
CA ARG A 529 4.99 5.59 -15.06
C ARG A 529 4.11 4.71 -14.19
N ALA A 530 4.01 5.01 -12.90
CA ALA A 530 3.08 4.32 -12.02
C ALA A 530 1.66 4.86 -12.21
N VAL A 531 0.67 3.97 -12.28
CA VAL A 531 -0.76 4.34 -12.45
C VAL A 531 -1.66 3.84 -11.32
N GLY A 532 -1.12 3.10 -10.35
CA GLY A 532 -1.88 2.59 -9.20
C GLY A 532 -2.97 1.60 -9.59
N ASN A 533 -4.15 1.69 -8.96
CA ASN A 533 -5.30 0.86 -9.32
C ASN A 533 -5.97 1.43 -10.57
N SER A 534 -5.48 0.99 -11.73
CA SER A 534 -5.95 1.44 -13.04
C SER A 534 -7.34 0.92 -13.38
N SER A 535 -7.73 -0.24 -12.86
CA SER A 535 -9.09 -0.79 -12.96
C SER A 535 -10.13 0.19 -12.39
N LEU A 536 -9.91 0.72 -11.18
CA LEU A 536 -10.76 1.76 -10.59
C LEU A 536 -10.67 3.08 -11.35
N GLY A 537 -9.46 3.52 -11.72
CA GLY A 537 -9.28 4.77 -12.46
C GLY A 537 -9.99 4.78 -13.82
N GLY A 538 -10.01 3.64 -14.51
CA GLY A 538 -10.76 3.48 -15.75
C GLY A 538 -12.26 3.50 -15.55
N CYS A 539 -12.78 2.88 -14.48
CA CYS A 539 -14.19 2.99 -14.10
C CYS A 539 -14.60 4.45 -13.85
N VAL A 540 -13.70 5.25 -13.27
CA VAL A 540 -13.91 6.69 -13.08
C VAL A 540 -13.96 7.43 -14.42
N LYS A 541 -13.08 7.09 -15.38
CA LYS A 541 -13.12 7.64 -16.74
C LYS A 541 -14.41 7.24 -17.47
N ILE A 542 -14.90 6.00 -17.28
CA ILE A 542 -16.19 5.52 -17.84
C ILE A 542 -17.38 6.29 -17.26
N LEU A 543 -17.37 6.61 -15.96
CA LEU A 543 -18.43 7.44 -15.36
C LEU A 543 -18.55 8.82 -16.03
N GLU A 544 -17.44 9.37 -16.53
CA GLU A 544 -17.39 10.69 -17.14
C GLU A 544 -17.66 10.67 -18.64
N HIS A 545 -17.14 9.66 -19.35
CA HIS A 545 -17.10 9.64 -20.80
C HIS A 545 -17.87 8.47 -21.44
N GLY A 546 -18.40 7.56 -20.64
CA GLY A 546 -19.10 6.35 -21.12
C GLY A 546 -18.16 5.24 -21.59
N PHE A 547 -18.75 4.23 -22.23
CA PHE A 547 -18.10 2.98 -22.63
C PHE A 547 -17.48 3.00 -24.04
N ASP A 548 -17.66 4.07 -24.82
CA ASP A 548 -17.20 4.10 -26.22
C ASP A 548 -15.68 3.85 -26.35
N GLY A 549 -14.88 4.40 -25.44
CA GLY A 549 -13.44 4.17 -25.42
C GLY A 549 -13.05 2.74 -25.05
N THR A 550 -13.75 2.10 -24.10
CA THR A 550 -13.51 0.69 -23.75
C THR A 550 -13.95 -0.25 -24.87
N GLU A 551 -15.05 0.06 -25.55
CA GLU A 551 -15.51 -0.68 -26.73
C GLU A 551 -14.51 -0.59 -27.88
N HIS A 552 -13.95 0.60 -28.12
CA HIS A 552 -12.88 0.77 -29.11
C HIS A 552 -11.64 -0.05 -28.74
N ILE A 553 -11.18 0.04 -27.49
CA ILE A 553 -10.05 -0.76 -26.99
C ILE A 553 -10.29 -2.25 -27.21
N ARG A 554 -11.45 -2.78 -26.80
CA ARG A 554 -11.81 -4.20 -26.99
C ARG A 554 -11.75 -4.60 -28.47
N LYS A 555 -12.25 -3.73 -29.36
CA LYS A 555 -12.30 -3.98 -30.81
C LYS A 555 -10.92 -4.04 -31.48
N VAL A 556 -9.97 -3.20 -31.03
CA VAL A 556 -8.60 -3.17 -31.60
C VAL A 556 -7.62 -4.07 -30.84
N SER A 557 -8.07 -4.70 -29.75
CA SER A 557 -7.27 -5.60 -28.94
C SER A 557 -7.30 -7.03 -29.47
N GLN A 558 -6.14 -7.68 -29.40
CA GLN A 558 -5.97 -9.09 -29.69
C GLN A 558 -5.22 -9.76 -28.54
N ASP A 559 -5.77 -10.85 -28.00
CA ASP A 559 -5.07 -11.68 -27.04
C ASP A 559 -4.03 -12.58 -27.73
N PHE A 560 -2.84 -12.66 -27.14
CA PHE A 560 -1.74 -13.48 -27.60
C PHE A 560 -1.33 -14.46 -26.49
N PRO A 561 -1.81 -15.72 -26.52
CA PRO A 561 -1.52 -16.69 -25.47
C PRO A 561 -0.03 -17.08 -25.44
N LEU A 562 0.68 -16.74 -24.36
CA LEU A 562 2.12 -17.08 -24.22
C LEU A 562 2.39 -18.59 -24.24
N ALA A 563 1.43 -19.40 -23.80
CA ALA A 563 1.54 -20.86 -23.81
C ALA A 563 1.67 -21.46 -25.22
N GLU A 564 1.27 -20.73 -26.25
CA GLU A 564 1.36 -21.15 -27.65
C GLU A 564 2.66 -20.66 -28.31
N ASN A 565 3.45 -19.83 -27.63
CA ASN A 565 4.68 -19.27 -28.17
C ASN A 565 5.89 -20.15 -27.80
N GLU A 566 6.52 -20.75 -28.81
CA GLU A 566 7.70 -21.61 -28.64
C GLU A 566 8.88 -20.91 -27.94
N ARG A 567 8.99 -19.57 -28.07
CA ARG A 567 10.05 -18.76 -27.45
C ARG A 567 9.76 -18.42 -25.99
N PHE A 568 8.53 -18.61 -25.48
CA PHE A 568 8.22 -18.29 -24.09
C PHE A 568 9.04 -19.12 -23.12
N THR A 569 9.15 -20.43 -23.35
CA THR A 569 9.95 -21.31 -22.47
C THR A 569 11.43 -20.95 -22.52
N GLU A 570 11.96 -20.62 -23.70
CA GLU A 570 13.35 -20.18 -23.87
C GLU A 570 13.63 -18.89 -23.09
N LEU A 571 12.80 -17.85 -23.29
CA LEU A 571 12.97 -16.56 -22.61
C LEU A 571 12.71 -16.68 -21.11
N TYR A 572 11.73 -17.48 -20.70
CA TYR A 572 11.49 -17.78 -19.29
C TYR A 572 12.73 -18.38 -18.63
N LEU A 573 13.32 -19.42 -19.23
CA LEU A 573 14.54 -20.03 -18.70
C LEU A 573 15.73 -19.05 -18.68
N LYS A 574 15.86 -18.22 -19.73
CA LYS A 574 16.88 -17.17 -19.79
C LYS A 574 16.73 -16.18 -18.63
N TYR A 575 15.52 -15.69 -18.39
CA TYR A 575 15.24 -14.66 -17.39
C TYR A 575 15.05 -15.19 -15.97
N MET A 576 15.23 -16.49 -15.73
CA MET A 576 15.37 -17.03 -14.37
C MET A 576 16.62 -16.47 -13.69
N SER A 577 17.73 -16.30 -14.42
CA SER A 577 18.95 -15.68 -13.91
C SER A 577 18.73 -14.19 -13.61
N PHE A 578 19.33 -13.68 -12.54
CA PHE A 578 19.36 -12.27 -12.19
C PHE A 578 20.36 -11.49 -13.04
N GLY A 579 20.13 -10.17 -13.19
CA GLY A 579 20.96 -9.31 -14.03
C GLY A 579 20.71 -9.49 -15.53
N GLU A 580 21.52 -8.80 -16.35
CA GLU A 580 21.53 -9.04 -17.78
C GLU A 580 22.29 -10.33 -18.09
N THR A 581 21.65 -11.24 -18.82
CA THR A 581 22.39 -12.22 -19.61
C THR A 581 22.79 -11.51 -20.90
N GLU A 582 24.09 -11.22 -21.06
CA GLU A 582 24.65 -10.77 -22.35
C GLU A 582 24.12 -11.69 -23.46
N LEU A 583 23.62 -11.08 -24.55
CA LEU A 583 23.27 -11.77 -25.80
C LEU A 583 24.52 -11.96 -26.66
#